data_AF-A0AAE9DDQ4-F1
#
_entry.id   AF-A0AAE9DDQ4-F1
#
_cell.length_a   1.000
_cell.length_b   1.000
_cell.length_c   1.000
_cell.angle_alpha   90.00
_cell.angle_beta   90.00
_cell.angle_gamma   90.00
#
_symmetry.space_group_name_H-M   'P 1'
#
loop_
_entity.id
_entity.type
_entity.pdbx_description
1 polymer ?
#
loop_
_entity_poly.entity_id
_entity_poly.type
_entity_poly.pdbx_seq_one_letter_code
_entity_poly.pdbx_strand_id
1 'polypeptide(L)'
;MLDYATKLQAETGAMQFPLQGGQVFNQLCSIYTDFKECVSSVRCDSLSIDAVHASYSYMCGSGQPLFQKHAGCFAEVEAQKEYISCKIAATQAISEAQGAKGSSTEAYLTEMCRAMDGYLRCSHPIILAKCGNDAWTLVSTVTRDSLGVTMPNCDMHKALF
;
A
#
# COMPACT_ATOMS: atom_id res chain seq x y z
N MET A 1 1.40 2.79 -13.12
CA MET A 1 0.51 2.45 -11.98
C MET A 1 -0.43 3.61 -11.63
N LEU A 2 0.06 4.84 -11.46
CA LEU A 2 -0.77 6.07 -11.31
C LEU A 2 -1.73 6.31 -12.50
N ASP A 3 -1.32 5.96 -13.72
CA ASP A 3 -2.15 6.12 -14.92
C ASP A 3 -3.41 5.24 -14.96
N TYR A 4 -3.37 4.04 -14.36
CA TYR A 4 -4.50 3.11 -14.41
C TYR A 4 -5.64 3.56 -13.49
N ALA A 5 -5.31 3.96 -12.26
CA ALA A 5 -6.27 4.49 -11.29
C ALA A 5 -6.93 5.77 -11.81
N THR A 6 -6.16 6.65 -12.46
CA THR A 6 -6.67 7.92 -13.02
C THR A 6 -7.60 7.68 -14.21
N LYS A 7 -7.31 6.69 -15.06
CA LYS A 7 -8.19 6.29 -16.18
C LYS A 7 -9.53 5.72 -15.71
N LEU A 8 -9.50 4.80 -14.73
CA LEU A 8 -10.70 4.18 -14.16
C LEU A 8 -11.63 5.20 -13.50
N GLN A 9 -11.05 6.22 -12.85
CA GLN A 9 -11.80 7.29 -12.19
C GLN A 9 -12.51 8.22 -13.21
N ALA A 10 -11.90 8.43 -14.38
CA ALA A 10 -12.49 9.22 -15.47
C ALA A 10 -13.63 8.48 -16.18
N GLU A 11 -13.58 7.15 -16.26
CA GLU A 11 -14.55 6.35 -17.02
C GLU A 11 -15.84 6.03 -16.26
N THR A 12 -15.85 6.07 -14.91
CA THR A 12 -16.92 5.39 -14.15
C THR A 12 -17.73 6.26 -13.18
N GLY A 13 -17.33 7.51 -12.96
CA GLY A 13 -18.05 8.43 -12.07
C GLY A 13 -17.94 8.05 -10.59
N ALA A 14 -17.88 9.07 -9.73
CA ALA A 14 -17.48 8.99 -8.32
C ALA A 14 -18.38 8.14 -7.37
N MET A 15 -19.36 7.37 -7.89
CA MET A 15 -20.36 6.65 -7.11
C MET A 15 -20.21 5.11 -7.16
N GLN A 16 -19.26 4.55 -7.94
CA GLN A 16 -19.07 3.10 -8.08
C GLN A 16 -17.87 2.50 -7.32
N PHE A 17 -17.10 3.33 -6.61
CA PHE A 17 -15.81 2.95 -6.00
C PHE A 17 -15.85 1.73 -5.05
N PRO A 18 -16.87 1.54 -4.18
CA PRO A 18 -16.92 0.39 -3.27
C PRO A 18 -17.10 -0.95 -4.00
N LEU A 19 -17.93 -0.99 -5.04
CA LEU A 19 -18.19 -2.18 -5.85
C LEU A 19 -17.03 -2.46 -6.82
N GLN A 20 -16.36 -1.40 -7.29
CA GLN A 20 -15.16 -1.51 -8.12
C GLN A 20 -13.93 -1.94 -7.31
N GLY A 21 -13.77 -1.51 -6.06
CA GLY A 21 -12.60 -1.85 -5.24
C GLY A 21 -12.40 -3.36 -5.09
N GLY A 22 -13.49 -4.11 -4.87
CA GLY A 22 -13.44 -5.58 -4.83
C GLY A 22 -13.12 -6.22 -6.18
N GLN A 23 -13.66 -5.69 -7.28
CA GLN A 23 -13.37 -6.19 -8.64
C GLN A 23 -11.93 -5.91 -9.08
N VAL A 24 -11.45 -4.69 -8.86
CA VAL A 24 -10.06 -4.28 -9.10
C VAL A 24 -9.10 -5.13 -8.27
N PHE A 25 -9.45 -5.42 -7.02
CA PHE A 25 -8.64 -6.28 -6.17
C PHE A 25 -8.60 -7.73 -6.65
N ASN A 26 -9.73 -8.29 -7.08
CA ASN A 26 -9.75 -9.64 -7.65
C ASN A 26 -8.89 -9.71 -8.93
N GLN A 27 -8.94 -8.67 -9.78
CA GLN A 27 -8.09 -8.57 -10.96
C GLN A 27 -6.60 -8.48 -10.57
N LEU A 28 -6.25 -7.69 -9.55
CA LEU A 28 -4.90 -7.62 -9.01
C LEU A 28 -4.40 -8.98 -8.53
N CYS A 29 -5.25 -9.77 -7.85
CA CYS A 29 -4.89 -11.11 -7.39
C CYS A 29 -4.78 -12.13 -8.52
N SER A 30 -5.54 -11.97 -9.61
CA SER A 30 -5.31 -12.72 -10.84
C SER A 30 -3.93 -12.42 -11.42
N ILE A 31 -3.58 -11.14 -11.57
CA ILE A 31 -2.27 -10.71 -12.09
C ILE A 31 -1.13 -11.24 -11.21
N TYR A 32 -1.31 -11.22 -9.89
CA TYR A 32 -0.33 -11.79 -8.96
C TYR A 32 -0.17 -13.31 -9.12
N THR A 33 -1.25 -14.02 -9.43
CA THR A 33 -1.20 -15.46 -9.72
C THR A 33 -0.41 -15.73 -11.00
N ASP A 34 -0.69 -14.99 -12.06
CA ASP A 34 0.06 -15.09 -13.33
C ASP A 34 1.55 -14.74 -13.12
N PHE A 35 1.83 -13.73 -12.31
CA PHE A 35 3.19 -13.36 -11.93
C PHE A 35 3.92 -14.51 -11.23
N LYS A 36 3.29 -15.16 -10.24
CA LYS A 36 3.86 -16.31 -9.53
C LYS A 36 4.21 -17.45 -10.48
N GLU A 37 3.33 -17.75 -11.43
CA GLU A 37 3.58 -18.78 -12.44
C GLU A 37 4.74 -18.39 -13.35
N CYS A 38 4.76 -17.15 -13.83
CA CYS A 38 5.81 -16.61 -14.69
C CYS A 38 7.20 -16.72 -14.04
N VAL A 39 7.31 -16.41 -12.75
CA VAL A 39 8.59 -16.44 -12.04
C VAL A 39 8.93 -17.78 -11.40
N SER A 40 8.06 -18.79 -11.50
CA SER A 40 8.23 -20.10 -10.84
C SER A 40 9.51 -20.85 -11.24
N SER A 41 10.05 -20.56 -12.43
CA SER A 41 11.28 -21.16 -12.94
C SER A 41 12.56 -20.41 -12.53
N VAL A 42 12.42 -19.20 -11.96
CA VAL A 42 13.55 -18.40 -11.49
C VAL A 42 14.12 -19.05 -10.23
N ARG A 43 15.41 -19.37 -10.26
CA ARG A 43 16.11 -20.06 -9.16
C ARG A 43 17.04 -19.16 -8.36
N CYS A 44 17.28 -17.94 -8.82
CA CYS A 44 18.11 -16.97 -8.12
C CYS A 44 17.28 -16.12 -7.15
N ASP A 45 17.94 -15.64 -6.10
CA ASP A 45 17.37 -14.66 -5.19
C ASP A 45 17.13 -13.34 -5.94
N SER A 46 15.92 -12.82 -5.84
CA SER A 46 15.50 -11.63 -6.57
C SER A 46 14.66 -10.74 -5.67
N LEU A 47 15.26 -9.62 -5.24
CA LEU A 47 14.58 -8.62 -4.42
C LEU A 47 13.27 -8.13 -5.04
N SER A 48 13.21 -8.05 -6.37
CA SER A 48 11.98 -7.65 -7.08
C SER A 48 10.87 -8.70 -6.93
N ILE A 49 11.21 -9.99 -7.00
CA ILE A 49 10.26 -11.07 -6.78
C ILE A 49 9.79 -11.06 -5.32
N ASP A 50 10.74 -10.94 -4.40
CA ASP A 50 10.45 -10.92 -2.97
C ASP A 50 9.57 -9.72 -2.58
N ALA A 51 9.83 -8.53 -3.15
CA ALA A 51 9.05 -7.32 -2.89
C ALA A 51 7.60 -7.45 -3.39
N VAL A 52 7.40 -8.02 -4.58
CA VAL A 52 6.05 -8.29 -5.11
C VAL A 52 5.36 -9.35 -4.26
N HIS A 53 6.05 -10.42 -3.90
CA HIS A 53 5.51 -11.47 -3.04
C HIS A 53 5.10 -10.93 -1.66
N ALA A 54 5.96 -10.14 -1.02
CA ALA A 54 5.68 -9.51 0.26
C ALA A 54 4.48 -8.56 0.23
N SER A 55 4.29 -7.86 -0.89
CA SER A 55 3.19 -6.91 -1.04
C SER A 55 1.83 -7.55 -1.30
N TYR A 56 1.79 -8.66 -2.03
CA TYR A 56 0.51 -9.23 -2.51
C TYR A 56 0.17 -10.61 -1.93
N SER A 57 1.11 -11.37 -1.39
CA SER A 57 0.85 -12.74 -0.90
C SER A 57 -0.21 -12.78 0.20
N TYR A 58 -0.12 -11.91 1.20
CA TYR A 58 -1.11 -11.83 2.27
C TYR A 58 -2.46 -11.32 1.72
N MET A 59 -2.44 -10.21 0.98
CA MET A 59 -3.65 -9.61 0.41
C MET A 59 -4.44 -10.60 -0.46
N CYS A 60 -3.75 -11.32 -1.35
CA CYS A 60 -4.34 -12.28 -2.27
C CYS A 60 -4.44 -13.71 -1.72
N GLY A 61 -4.09 -13.90 -0.45
CA GLY A 61 -4.16 -15.17 0.26
C GLY A 61 -5.09 -15.05 1.47
N SER A 62 -4.55 -15.27 2.66
CA SER A 62 -5.32 -15.28 3.91
C SER A 62 -5.96 -13.94 4.28
N GLY A 63 -5.43 -12.82 3.78
CA GLY A 63 -5.98 -11.47 3.98
C GLY A 63 -7.13 -11.10 3.05
N GLN A 64 -7.39 -11.89 1.99
CA GLN A 64 -8.38 -11.55 0.97
C GLN A 64 -9.80 -11.34 1.53
N PRO A 65 -10.34 -12.19 2.42
CA PRO A 65 -11.68 -11.97 2.98
C PRO A 65 -11.76 -10.68 3.79
N LEU A 66 -10.69 -10.35 4.52
CA LEU A 66 -10.60 -9.12 5.32
C LEU A 66 -10.54 -7.89 4.41
N PHE A 67 -9.78 -7.96 3.32
CA PHE A 67 -9.76 -6.89 2.31
C PHE A 67 -11.14 -6.69 1.69
N GLN A 68 -11.78 -7.75 1.21
CA GLN A 68 -13.11 -7.66 0.59
C GLN A 68 -14.16 -7.07 1.55
N LYS A 69 -14.10 -7.44 2.84
CA LYS A 69 -14.95 -6.86 3.90
C LYS A 69 -14.75 -5.34 4.05
N HIS A 70 -13.51 -4.85 3.96
CA HIS A 70 -13.18 -3.45 4.24
C HIS A 70 -13.00 -2.57 2.99
N ALA A 71 -13.01 -3.13 1.78
CA ALA A 71 -12.75 -2.42 0.52
C ALA A 71 -13.65 -1.18 0.34
N GLY A 72 -14.95 -1.31 0.60
CA GLY A 72 -15.88 -0.17 0.52
C GLY A 72 -15.56 0.92 1.54
N CYS A 73 -15.16 0.54 2.75
CA CYS A 73 -14.79 1.50 3.79
C CYS A 73 -13.50 2.24 3.46
N PHE A 74 -12.49 1.54 2.93
CA PHE A 74 -11.26 2.20 2.46
C PHE A 74 -11.55 3.19 1.35
N ALA A 75 -12.44 2.86 0.40
CA ALA A 75 -12.84 3.79 -0.65
C ALA A 75 -13.48 5.07 -0.08
N GLU A 76 -14.28 4.96 0.98
CA GLU A 76 -14.83 6.13 1.68
C GLU A 76 -13.74 6.93 2.41
N VAL A 77 -12.77 6.26 3.04
CA VAL A 77 -11.62 6.93 3.68
C VAL A 77 -10.78 7.69 2.66
N GLU A 78 -10.54 7.12 1.48
CA GLU A 78 -9.77 7.77 0.42
C GLU A 78 -10.39 9.08 -0.10
N ALA A 79 -11.70 9.26 0.09
CA ALA A 79 -12.42 10.48 -0.25
C ALA A 79 -12.44 11.54 0.88
N GLN A 80 -11.97 11.21 2.10
CA GLN A 80 -11.95 12.14 3.22
C GLN A 80 -10.80 13.14 3.08
N LYS A 81 -11.09 14.43 3.36
CA LYS A 81 -10.11 15.52 3.23
C LYS A 81 -8.91 15.31 4.14
N GLU A 82 -9.16 14.82 5.35
CA GLU A 82 -8.17 14.51 6.36
C GLU A 82 -7.20 13.43 5.84
N TYR A 83 -7.73 12.37 5.21
CA TYR A 83 -6.90 11.30 4.65
C TYR A 83 -6.13 11.77 3.41
N ILE A 84 -6.77 12.56 2.53
CA ILE A 84 -6.12 13.18 1.38
C ILE A 84 -4.95 14.06 1.84
N SER A 85 -5.09 14.79 2.94
CA SER A 85 -4.00 15.61 3.49
C SER A 85 -2.80 14.77 3.91
N CYS A 86 -3.03 13.58 4.50
CA CYS A 86 -1.96 12.62 4.80
C CYS A 86 -1.25 12.14 3.53
N LYS A 87 -2.00 11.83 2.46
CA LYS A 87 -1.43 11.41 1.16
C LYS A 87 -0.59 12.51 0.53
N ILE A 88 -1.05 13.76 0.59
CA ILE A 88 -0.32 14.92 0.06
C ILE A 88 0.99 15.11 0.82
N ALA A 89 0.95 15.10 2.16
CA ALA A 89 2.15 15.23 2.98
C ALA A 89 3.16 14.11 2.73
N ALA A 90 2.69 12.87 2.60
CA ALA A 90 3.54 11.72 2.27
C ALA A 90 4.16 11.85 0.87
N THR A 91 3.37 12.26 -0.13
CA THR A 91 3.84 12.47 -1.51
C THR A 91 4.93 13.54 -1.56
N GLN A 92 4.71 14.65 -0.85
CA GLN A 92 5.70 15.73 -0.75
C GLN A 92 7.01 15.23 -0.12
N ALA A 93 6.93 14.51 1.00
CA ALA A 93 8.10 13.95 1.66
C ALA A 93 8.87 12.94 0.76
N ILE A 94 8.14 12.10 0.01
CA ILE A 94 8.76 11.17 -0.96
C ILE A 94 9.44 11.95 -2.10
N SER A 95 8.82 13.00 -2.63
CA SER A 95 9.43 13.83 -3.68
C SER A 95 10.70 14.54 -3.19
N GLU A 96 10.70 15.02 -1.96
CA GLU A 96 11.89 15.62 -1.32
C GLU A 96 13.01 14.58 -1.15
N ALA A 97 12.67 13.37 -0.66
CA ALA A 97 13.61 12.26 -0.56
C ALA A 97 14.23 11.88 -1.92
N GLN A 98 13.41 11.86 -2.98
CA GLN A 98 13.89 11.61 -4.34
C GLN A 98 14.83 12.69 -4.85
N GLY A 99 14.61 13.97 -4.50
CA GLY A 99 15.55 15.05 -4.78
C GLY A 99 16.90 14.87 -4.07
N ALA A 100 16.91 14.25 -2.88
CA ALA A 100 18.11 13.92 -2.12
C ALA A 100 18.83 12.66 -2.60
N LYS A 101 18.27 11.88 -3.52
CA LYS A 101 18.82 10.61 -4.03
C LYS A 101 20.22 10.72 -4.64
N GLY A 102 20.64 11.92 -5.03
CA GLY A 102 22.00 12.20 -5.50
C GLY A 102 23.09 12.21 -4.40
N SER A 103 22.71 12.21 -3.12
CA SER A 103 23.65 12.37 -2.00
C SER A 103 24.05 11.05 -1.31
N SER A 104 23.10 10.13 -1.06
CA SER A 104 23.37 8.79 -0.51
C SER A 104 22.12 7.92 -0.60
N THR A 105 22.29 6.64 -0.99
CA THR A 105 21.22 5.63 -0.98
C THR A 105 20.67 5.39 0.43
N GLU A 106 21.53 5.45 1.46
CA GLU A 106 21.13 5.27 2.86
C GLU A 106 20.28 6.44 3.35
N ALA A 107 20.68 7.68 3.00
CA ALA A 107 19.90 8.87 3.32
C ALA A 107 18.54 8.84 2.61
N TYR A 108 18.51 8.40 1.34
CA TYR A 108 17.26 8.20 0.60
C TYR A 108 16.33 7.21 1.30
N LEU A 109 16.83 6.03 1.70
CA LEU A 109 16.01 5.02 2.39
C LEU A 109 15.53 5.50 3.76
N THR A 110 16.35 6.30 4.46
CA THR A 110 15.97 6.92 5.74
C THR A 110 14.82 7.89 5.58
N GLU A 111 14.87 8.78 4.57
CA GLU A 111 13.78 9.72 4.31
C GLU A 111 12.52 9.03 3.78
N MET A 112 12.66 7.99 2.95
CA MET A 112 11.53 7.16 2.53
C MET A 112 10.85 6.47 3.72
N CYS A 113 11.63 5.94 4.66
CA CYS A 113 11.12 5.36 5.90
C CYS A 113 10.35 6.40 6.73
N ARG A 114 10.92 7.60 6.89
CA ARG A 114 10.29 8.70 7.63
C ARG A 114 8.97 9.14 6.98
N ALA A 115 8.92 9.21 5.66
CA ALA A 115 7.69 9.54 4.93
C ALA A 115 6.59 8.50 5.17
N MET A 116 6.94 7.21 5.18
CA MET A 116 5.99 6.13 5.45
C MET A 116 5.51 6.11 6.91
N ASP A 117 6.40 6.29 7.89
CA ASP A 117 6.01 6.43 9.32
C ASP A 117 5.04 7.60 9.52
N GLY A 118 5.36 8.77 8.95
CA GLY A 118 4.51 9.95 9.01
C GLY A 118 3.13 9.72 8.39
N TYR A 119 3.08 9.07 7.22
CA TYR A 119 1.82 8.72 6.55
C TYR A 119 0.93 7.81 7.41
N LEU A 120 1.52 6.78 8.02
CA LEU A 120 0.79 5.81 8.83
C LEU A 120 0.28 6.43 10.12
N ARG A 121 1.10 7.23 10.81
CA ARG A 121 0.64 7.97 12.00
C ARG A 121 -0.52 8.93 11.68
N CYS A 122 -0.46 9.58 10.52
CA CYS A 122 -1.51 10.50 10.08
C CYS A 122 -2.81 9.76 9.73
N SER A 123 -2.70 8.64 9.00
CA SER A 123 -3.86 7.89 8.49
C SER A 123 -4.49 6.93 9.51
N HIS A 124 -3.72 6.44 10.48
CA HIS A 124 -4.18 5.49 11.50
C HIS A 124 -5.47 5.93 12.22
N PRO A 125 -5.54 7.12 12.87
CA PRO A 125 -6.75 7.51 13.59
C PRO A 125 -7.97 7.63 12.66
N ILE A 126 -7.77 7.99 11.40
CA ILE A 126 -8.84 8.14 10.41
C ILE A 126 -9.41 6.77 10.01
N ILE A 127 -8.52 5.83 9.68
CA ILE A 127 -8.90 4.46 9.32
C ILE A 127 -9.55 3.77 10.52
N LEU A 128 -8.99 3.92 11.72
CA LEU A 128 -9.52 3.31 12.93
C LEU A 128 -10.93 3.83 13.25
N ALA A 129 -11.13 5.14 13.20
CA ALA A 129 -12.44 5.75 13.48
C ALA A 129 -13.52 5.35 12.47
N LYS A 130 -13.14 5.17 11.19
CA LYS A 130 -14.10 4.92 10.10
C LYS A 130 -14.33 3.43 9.83
N CYS A 131 -13.27 2.63 9.84
CA CYS A 131 -13.27 1.23 9.39
C CYS A 131 -12.97 0.22 10.49
N GLY A 132 -12.57 0.68 11.68
CA GLY A 132 -12.33 -0.16 12.84
C GLY A 132 -10.96 -0.86 12.86
N ASN A 133 -10.71 -1.57 13.96
CA ASN A 133 -9.41 -2.18 14.25
C ASN A 133 -9.03 -3.30 13.28
N ASP A 134 -10.02 -4.06 12.81
CA ASP A 134 -9.84 -5.12 11.81
C ASP A 134 -9.25 -4.55 10.50
N ALA A 135 -9.73 -3.38 10.07
CA ALA A 135 -9.21 -2.70 8.88
C ALA A 135 -7.77 -2.22 9.08
N TRP A 136 -7.44 -1.71 10.27
CA TRP A 136 -6.08 -1.32 10.59
C TRP A 136 -5.11 -2.51 10.65
N THR A 137 -5.58 -3.66 11.15
CA THR A 137 -4.79 -4.91 11.18
C THR A 137 -4.38 -5.37 9.78
N LEU A 138 -5.26 -5.19 8.79
CA LEU A 138 -4.95 -5.44 7.39
C LEU A 138 -3.85 -4.49 6.88
N VAL A 139 -4.01 -3.18 7.10
CA VAL A 139 -3.03 -2.16 6.69
C VAL A 139 -1.67 -2.41 7.34
N SER A 140 -1.63 -2.68 8.65
CA SER A 140 -0.39 -2.92 9.38
C SER A 140 0.32 -4.19 8.93
N THR A 141 -0.42 -5.27 8.66
CA THR A 141 0.14 -6.54 8.18
C THR A 141 0.79 -6.34 6.80
N VAL A 142 0.05 -5.79 5.84
CA VAL A 142 0.57 -5.57 4.47
C VAL A 142 1.78 -4.65 4.50
N THR A 143 1.70 -3.55 5.26
CA THR A 143 2.79 -2.58 5.27
C THR A 143 4.04 -3.13 5.94
N ARG A 144 3.89 -3.87 7.05
CA ARG A 144 5.02 -4.55 7.70
C ARG A 144 5.68 -5.55 6.75
N ASP A 145 4.89 -6.38 6.08
CA ASP A 145 5.42 -7.42 5.22
C ASP A 145 6.13 -6.83 4.00
N SER A 146 5.53 -5.84 3.31
CA SER A 146 6.16 -5.12 2.20
C SER A 146 7.46 -4.42 2.61
N LEU A 147 7.41 -3.64 3.69
CA LEU A 147 8.57 -2.83 4.09
C LEU A 147 9.68 -3.66 4.71
N GLY A 148 9.36 -4.78 5.36
CA GLY A 148 10.37 -5.72 5.85
C GLY A 148 11.28 -6.25 4.74
N VAL A 149 10.80 -6.32 3.51
CA VAL A 149 11.60 -6.69 2.34
C VAL A 149 12.26 -5.50 1.68
N THR A 150 11.53 -4.40 1.45
CA THR A 150 12.07 -3.27 0.66
C THR A 150 12.91 -2.28 1.46
N MET A 151 12.69 -2.21 2.78
CA MET A 151 13.32 -1.26 3.71
C MET A 151 13.54 -1.94 5.08
N PRO A 152 14.39 -2.97 5.18
CA PRO A 152 14.50 -3.83 6.37
C PRO A 152 14.96 -3.09 7.65
N ASN A 153 15.62 -1.94 7.50
CA ASN A 153 16.08 -1.12 8.63
C ASN A 153 15.03 -0.08 9.08
N CYS A 154 13.86 -0.02 8.43
CA CYS A 154 12.79 0.89 8.78
C CYS A 154 11.92 0.31 9.90
N ASP A 155 12.15 0.75 11.14
CA ASP A 155 11.28 0.39 12.26
C ASP A 155 10.00 1.21 12.23
N MET A 156 8.88 0.54 11.90
CA MET A 156 7.56 1.14 11.92
C MET A 156 6.66 0.61 13.04
N HIS A 157 7.19 -0.12 14.01
CA HIS A 157 6.38 -0.72 15.07
C HIS A 157 5.50 0.34 15.75
N LYS A 158 6.07 1.50 16.07
CA LYS A 158 5.36 2.62 16.73
C LYS A 158 4.30 3.31 15.87
N ALA A 159 4.31 3.11 14.56
CA ALA A 159 3.28 3.63 13.67
C ALA A 159 2.13 2.62 13.50
N LEU A 160 2.46 1.33 13.57
CA LEU A 160 1.55 0.23 13.29
C LEU A 160 0.81 -0.32 14.53
N PHE A 161 1.43 -0.24 15.71
CA PHE A 161 0.94 -0.80 16.98
C PHE A 161 1.16 0.18 18.14
#